data_AF-A0A2A5AGR2-F1
#
_entry.id   AF-A0A2A5AGR2-F1
#
_cell.length_a   1.000
_cell.length_b   1.000
_cell.length_c   1.000
_cell.angle_alpha   90.00
_cell.angle_beta   90.00
_cell.angle_gamma   90.00
#
_symmetry.space_group_name_H-M   'P 1'
#
loop_
_entity.id
_entity.type
_entity.pdbx_description
1 polymer ?
#
loop_
_entity_poly.entity_id
_entity_poly.type
_entity_poly.pdbx_seq_one_letter_code
_entity_poly.pdbx_strand_id
1 'polypeptide(L)'
;MNNGKKVKKYEEIFLIEDFKTAWNHLGLLDSRRYQIFQYYAAFVGVCIGAITASFRFLSDNIIQQLFFASAILFLVFLVSITSILILKSERKATERYRDKINLIRKVFLEGCENADIAEALSNNGAGSSFEIVPCKTNDLSFINIFKKEKHCTALYIKVLIQVLGDVAIIVSVIALIEILILTC
;
A
#
# COMPACT_ATOMS: atom_id res chain seq x y z
N MET A 1 -49.35 -13.62 -6.39
CA MET A 1 -48.60 -12.37 -6.66
C MET A 1 -47.70 -11.92 -5.50
N ASN A 2 -46.88 -12.82 -4.90
CA ASN A 2 -46.05 -12.47 -3.71
C ASN A 2 -44.54 -12.74 -3.90
N ASN A 3 -44.11 -13.27 -5.05
CA ASN A 3 -42.70 -13.59 -5.30
C ASN A 3 -41.85 -12.36 -5.61
N GLY A 4 -42.39 -11.34 -6.31
CA GLY A 4 -41.64 -10.13 -6.66
C GLY A 4 -41.22 -9.26 -5.45
N LYS A 5 -42.06 -9.17 -4.42
CA LYS A 5 -41.72 -8.46 -3.17
C LYS A 5 -40.68 -9.23 -2.33
N LYS A 6 -40.74 -10.57 -2.34
CA LYS A 6 -39.74 -11.41 -1.68
C LYS A 6 -38.38 -11.29 -2.35
N VAL A 7 -38.32 -11.37 -3.67
CA VAL A 7 -37.07 -11.28 -4.45
C VAL A 7 -36.35 -9.95 -4.21
N LYS A 8 -37.06 -8.81 -4.27
CA LYS A 8 -36.49 -7.49 -3.93
C LYS A 8 -35.91 -7.44 -2.51
N LYS A 9 -36.59 -8.04 -1.54
CA LYS A 9 -36.11 -8.06 -0.15
C LYS A 9 -34.81 -8.86 0.01
N TYR A 10 -34.64 -9.95 -0.73
CA TYR A 10 -33.40 -10.73 -0.70
C TYR A 10 -32.24 -10.01 -1.40
N GLU A 11 -32.52 -9.32 -2.51
CA GLU A 11 -31.54 -8.50 -3.23
C GLU A 11 -31.02 -7.35 -2.35
N GLU A 12 -31.93 -6.65 -1.64
CA GLU A 12 -31.57 -5.60 -0.69
C GLU A 12 -30.70 -6.13 0.46
N ILE A 13 -31.07 -7.26 1.06
CA ILE A 13 -30.28 -7.89 2.14
C ILE A 13 -28.88 -8.27 1.65
N PHE A 14 -28.79 -8.86 0.45
CA PHE A 14 -27.51 -9.22 -0.16
C PHE A 14 -26.63 -7.99 -0.41
N LEU A 15 -27.17 -6.93 -1.00
CA LEU A 15 -26.43 -5.70 -1.30
C LEU A 15 -25.98 -4.98 -0.01
N ILE A 16 -26.79 -4.98 1.05
CA ILE A 16 -26.39 -4.43 2.36
C ILE A 16 -25.22 -5.20 2.95
N GLU A 17 -25.26 -6.54 2.90
CA GLU A 17 -24.19 -7.37 3.46
C GLU A 17 -22.89 -7.24 2.65
N ASP A 18 -23.01 -7.14 1.34
CA ASP A 18 -21.89 -6.94 0.43
C ASP A 18 -21.27 -5.53 0.59
N PHE A 19 -22.10 -4.52 0.84
CA PHE A 19 -21.65 -3.18 1.21
C PHE A 19 -20.87 -3.18 2.54
N LYS A 20 -21.42 -3.81 3.59
CA LYS A 20 -20.75 -3.91 4.90
C LYS A 20 -19.40 -4.61 4.78
N THR A 21 -19.34 -5.69 4.00
CA THR A 21 -18.11 -6.43 3.75
C THR A 21 -17.06 -5.56 3.05
N ALA A 22 -17.44 -4.86 1.98
CA ALA A 22 -16.55 -3.94 1.27
C ALA A 22 -16.10 -2.76 2.15
N TRP A 23 -17.00 -2.22 2.98
CA TRP A 23 -16.71 -1.12 3.90
C TRP A 23 -15.75 -1.53 5.01
N ASN A 24 -15.96 -2.71 5.60
CA ASN A 24 -15.07 -3.27 6.61
C ASN A 24 -13.67 -3.54 6.03
N HIS A 25 -13.60 -4.07 4.81
CA HIS A 25 -12.32 -4.24 4.11
C HIS A 25 -11.58 -2.91 3.95
N LEU A 26 -12.28 -1.82 3.59
CA LEU A 26 -11.68 -0.50 3.47
C LEU A 26 -11.15 0.04 4.81
N GLY A 27 -11.87 -0.18 5.91
CA GLY A 27 -11.45 0.22 7.25
C GLY A 27 -10.18 -0.51 7.73
N LEU A 28 -9.98 -1.76 7.31
CA LEU A 28 -8.82 -2.56 7.70
C LEU A 28 -7.54 -2.23 6.91
N LEU A 29 -7.62 -1.51 5.79
CA LEU A 29 -6.47 -1.26 4.92
C LEU A 29 -5.34 -0.47 5.60
N ASP A 30 -5.67 0.56 6.37
CA ASP A 30 -4.66 1.38 7.02
C ASP A 30 -3.91 0.58 8.11
N SER A 31 -4.60 -0.32 8.81
CA SER A 31 -3.97 -1.24 9.75
C SER A 31 -3.00 -2.21 9.07
N ARG A 32 -3.36 -2.75 7.90
CA ARG A 32 -2.49 -3.66 7.12
C ARG A 32 -1.26 -2.97 6.58
N ARG A 33 -1.41 -1.75 6.04
CA ARG A 33 -0.27 -0.94 5.56
C ARG A 33 0.70 -0.63 6.68
N TYR A 34 0.17 -0.31 7.85
CA TYR A 34 0.99 -0.08 9.05
C TYR A 34 1.72 -1.37 9.50
N GLN A 35 1.05 -2.52 9.50
CA GLN A 35 1.68 -3.81 9.81
C GLN A 35 2.82 -4.15 8.84
N ILE A 36 2.62 -3.96 7.52
CA ILE A 36 3.68 -4.15 6.51
C ILE A 36 4.88 -3.27 6.83
N PHE A 37 4.65 -2.00 7.18
CA PHE A 37 5.72 -1.09 7.57
C PHE A 37 6.44 -1.55 8.84
N GLN A 38 5.71 -1.98 9.87
CA GLN A 38 6.32 -2.50 11.11
C GLN A 38 7.19 -3.72 10.85
N TYR A 39 6.71 -4.70 10.07
CA TYR A 39 7.49 -5.88 9.73
C TYR A 39 8.73 -5.53 8.92
N TYR A 40 8.60 -4.60 7.97
CA TYR A 40 9.74 -4.11 7.20
C TYR A 40 10.77 -3.41 8.09
N ALA A 41 10.33 -2.53 8.99
CA ALA A 41 11.22 -1.82 9.92
C ALA A 41 11.94 -2.79 10.89
N ALA A 42 11.22 -3.78 11.43
CA ALA A 42 11.79 -4.82 12.27
C ALA A 42 12.85 -5.64 11.50
N PHE A 43 12.54 -6.02 10.26
CA PHE A 43 13.47 -6.75 9.39
C PHE A 43 14.75 -5.94 9.11
N VAL A 44 14.62 -4.67 8.73
CA VAL A 44 15.77 -3.78 8.51
C VAL A 44 16.61 -3.64 9.80
N GLY A 45 15.95 -3.51 10.96
CA GLY A 45 16.63 -3.49 12.26
C GLY A 45 17.46 -4.75 12.53
N VAL A 46 16.93 -5.94 12.22
CA VAL A 46 17.67 -7.21 12.32
C VAL A 46 18.86 -7.23 11.36
N CYS A 47 18.70 -6.76 10.12
CA CYS A 47 19.78 -6.67 9.14
C CYS A 47 20.92 -5.75 9.61
N ILE A 48 20.60 -4.59 10.17
CA ILE A 48 21.60 -3.66 10.74
C ILE A 48 22.34 -4.33 11.90
N GLY A 49 21.62 -5.03 12.78
CA GLY A 49 22.21 -5.82 13.86
C GLY A 49 23.16 -6.90 13.34
N ALA A 50 22.76 -7.63 12.30
CA ALA A 50 23.58 -8.68 11.69
C ALA A 50 24.86 -8.13 11.04
N ILE A 51 24.78 -7.00 10.32
CA ILE A 51 25.95 -6.32 9.77
C ILE A 51 26.87 -5.84 10.90
N THR A 52 26.32 -5.23 11.95
CA THR A 52 27.14 -4.75 13.08
C THR A 52 27.84 -5.91 13.80
N ALA A 53 27.15 -7.05 13.95
CA ALA A 53 27.74 -8.26 14.51
C ALA A 53 28.83 -8.83 13.61
N SER A 54 28.66 -8.83 12.29
CA SER A 54 29.67 -9.33 11.36
C SER A 54 30.98 -8.55 11.47
N PHE A 55 30.93 -7.21 11.61
CA PHE A 55 32.11 -6.38 11.84
C PHE A 55 32.81 -6.67 13.18
N ARG A 56 32.08 -7.14 14.21
CA ARG A 56 32.67 -7.49 15.51
C ARG A 56 33.28 -8.90 15.53
N PHE A 57 32.64 -9.86 14.88
CA PHE A 57 33.02 -11.28 14.98
C PHE A 57 33.90 -11.78 13.82
N LEU A 58 33.84 -11.16 12.65
CA LEU A 58 34.70 -11.50 11.49
C LEU A 58 35.91 -10.57 11.37
N SER A 59 36.30 -9.93 12.49
CA SER A 59 37.32 -8.86 12.64
C SER A 59 38.49 -8.91 11.65
N ASP A 60 39.04 -10.10 11.40
CA ASP A 60 40.35 -10.22 10.76
C ASP A 60 40.28 -10.37 9.23
N ASN A 61 39.09 -10.59 8.64
CA ASN A 61 38.94 -10.75 7.19
C ASN A 61 37.95 -9.73 6.61
N ILE A 62 38.48 -8.58 6.19
CA ILE A 62 37.69 -7.47 5.63
C ILE A 62 36.90 -7.87 4.38
N ILE A 63 37.44 -8.78 3.56
CA ILE A 63 36.76 -9.27 2.35
C ILE A 63 35.50 -10.05 2.75
N GLN A 64 35.59 -10.92 3.77
CA GLN A 64 34.43 -11.67 4.27
C GLN A 64 33.38 -10.74 4.90
N GLN A 65 33.81 -9.68 5.62
CA GLN A 65 32.89 -8.69 6.19
C GLN A 65 32.12 -7.94 5.10
N LEU A 66 32.83 -7.41 4.08
CA LEU A 66 32.22 -6.69 2.97
C LEU A 66 31.27 -7.59 2.17
N PHE A 67 31.66 -8.85 1.93
CA PHE A 67 30.83 -9.81 1.22
C PHE A 67 29.53 -10.09 1.98
N PHE A 68 29.63 -10.33 3.29
CA PHE A 68 28.47 -10.60 4.14
C PHE A 68 27.54 -9.38 4.25
N ALA A 69 28.10 -8.18 4.43
CA ALA A 69 27.34 -6.94 4.47
C ALA A 69 26.62 -6.69 3.13
N SER A 70 27.30 -6.92 2.00
CA SER A 70 26.69 -6.78 0.67
C SER A 70 25.55 -7.78 0.46
N ALA A 71 25.71 -9.03 0.86
CA ALA A 71 24.67 -10.04 0.77
C ALA A 71 23.41 -9.66 1.59
N ILE A 72 23.60 -9.13 2.81
CA ILE A 72 22.49 -8.64 3.64
C ILE A 72 21.82 -7.43 3.00
N LEU A 73 22.57 -6.48 2.49
CA LEU A 73 22.01 -5.28 1.84
C LEU A 73 21.24 -5.64 0.56
N PHE A 74 21.72 -6.63 -0.20
CA PHE A 74 20.99 -7.16 -1.36
C PHE A 74 19.66 -7.82 -0.93
N LEU A 75 19.66 -8.56 0.18
CA LEU A 75 18.43 -9.11 0.77
C LEU A 75 17.43 -8.00 1.15
N VAL A 76 17.91 -6.91 1.76
CA VAL A 76 17.09 -5.72 2.09
C VAL A 76 16.46 -5.12 0.83
N PHE A 77 17.20 -5.02 -0.26
CA PHE A 77 16.68 -4.55 -1.54
C PHE A 77 15.54 -5.45 -2.06
N LEU A 78 15.73 -6.77 -2.06
CA LEU A 78 14.68 -7.72 -2.52
C LEU A 78 13.40 -7.60 -1.67
N VAL A 79 13.53 -7.53 -0.35
CA VAL A 79 12.38 -7.37 0.56
C VAL A 79 11.70 -6.01 0.35
N SER A 80 12.46 -4.96 0.02
CA SER A 80 11.92 -3.64 -0.30
C SER A 80 11.06 -3.69 -1.57
N ILE A 81 11.52 -4.36 -2.62
CA ILE A 81 10.73 -4.57 -3.85
C ILE A 81 9.43 -5.32 -3.54
N THR A 82 9.51 -6.46 -2.84
CA THR A 82 8.32 -7.25 -2.50
C THR A 82 7.32 -6.44 -1.69
N SER A 83 7.79 -5.66 -0.71
CA SER A 83 6.93 -4.79 0.10
C SER A 83 6.22 -3.72 -0.76
N ILE A 84 6.92 -3.13 -1.72
CA ILE A 84 6.32 -2.16 -2.66
C ILE A 84 5.27 -2.84 -3.55
N LEU A 85 5.52 -4.07 -4.02
CA LEU A 85 4.54 -4.82 -4.83
C LEU A 85 3.28 -5.14 -4.03
N ILE A 86 3.41 -5.52 -2.76
CA ILE A 86 2.26 -5.73 -1.86
C ILE A 86 1.49 -4.42 -1.65
N LEU A 87 2.18 -3.30 -1.41
CA LEU A 87 1.50 -2.01 -1.27
C LEU A 87 0.76 -1.59 -2.55
N LYS A 88 1.30 -1.91 -3.73
CA LYS A 88 0.63 -1.69 -5.02
C LYS A 88 -0.61 -2.57 -5.17
N SER A 89 -0.55 -3.85 -4.78
CA SER A 89 -1.71 -4.75 -4.85
C SER A 89 -2.82 -4.34 -3.88
N GLU A 90 -2.47 -3.92 -2.66
CA GLU A 90 -3.41 -3.38 -1.67
C GLU A 90 -4.09 -2.09 -2.18
N ARG A 91 -3.36 -1.22 -2.88
CA ARG A 91 -3.96 -0.03 -3.53
C ARG A 91 -4.99 -0.43 -4.58
N LYS A 92 -4.67 -1.37 -5.47
CA LYS A 92 -5.63 -1.88 -6.47
C LYS A 92 -6.85 -2.52 -5.81
N ALA A 93 -6.68 -3.23 -4.70
CA ALA A 93 -7.79 -3.78 -3.94
C ALA A 93 -8.68 -2.65 -3.37
N THR A 94 -8.07 -1.58 -2.85
CA THR A 94 -8.78 -0.39 -2.35
C THR A 94 -9.66 0.22 -3.44
N GLU A 95 -9.15 0.36 -4.65
CA GLU A 95 -9.88 0.89 -5.80
C GLU A 95 -11.10 0.01 -6.13
N ARG A 96 -10.90 -1.31 -6.24
CA ARG A 96 -12.00 -2.26 -6.48
C ARG A 96 -13.10 -2.18 -5.42
N TYR A 97 -12.74 -2.08 -4.14
CA TYR A 97 -13.74 -1.98 -3.07
C TYR A 97 -14.46 -0.62 -3.07
N ARG A 98 -13.77 0.48 -3.39
CA ARG A 98 -14.41 1.81 -3.55
C ARG A 98 -15.39 1.82 -4.72
N ASP A 99 -14.99 1.29 -5.87
CA ASP A 99 -15.85 1.21 -7.05
C ASP A 99 -17.09 0.36 -6.76
N LYS A 100 -16.90 -0.76 -6.06
CA LYS A 100 -17.98 -1.63 -5.61
C LYS A 100 -18.97 -0.91 -4.68
N ILE A 101 -18.47 -0.17 -3.69
CA ILE A 101 -19.30 0.65 -2.78
C ILE A 101 -20.07 1.72 -3.56
N ASN A 102 -19.42 2.40 -4.49
CA ASN A 102 -20.05 3.44 -5.30
C ASN A 102 -21.15 2.86 -6.19
N LEU A 103 -20.93 1.67 -6.76
CA LEU A 103 -21.93 0.98 -7.56
C LEU A 103 -23.14 0.54 -6.72
N ILE A 104 -22.91 -0.04 -5.54
CA ILE A 104 -23.99 -0.40 -4.60
C ILE A 104 -24.75 0.85 -4.15
N ARG A 105 -24.04 1.93 -3.83
CA ARG A 105 -24.65 3.23 -3.48
C ARG A 105 -25.52 3.76 -4.61
N LYS A 106 -25.08 3.64 -5.87
CA LYS A 106 -25.89 4.02 -7.04
C LYS A 106 -27.19 3.23 -7.10
N VAL A 107 -27.12 1.90 -6.97
CA VAL A 107 -28.32 1.03 -7.00
C VAL A 107 -29.32 1.39 -5.89
N PHE A 108 -28.86 1.70 -4.68
CA PHE A 108 -29.76 2.07 -3.58
C PHE A 108 -30.36 3.49 -3.69
N LEU A 109 -29.66 4.39 -4.39
CA LEU A 109 -30.06 5.79 -4.51
C LEU A 109 -30.71 6.10 -5.87
N GLU A 110 -30.74 5.14 -6.79
CA GLU A 110 -31.41 5.23 -8.07
C GLU A 110 -32.93 5.37 -7.86
N GLY A 111 -33.48 6.54 -8.22
CA GLY A 111 -34.88 6.87 -7.99
C GLY A 111 -35.21 7.39 -6.59
N CYS A 112 -34.22 7.75 -5.77
CA CYS A 112 -34.44 8.39 -4.48
C CYS A 112 -34.79 9.88 -4.67
N GLU A 113 -36.05 10.25 -4.42
CA GLU A 113 -36.56 11.64 -4.55
C GLU A 113 -36.32 12.50 -3.29
N ASN A 114 -35.55 12.00 -2.32
CA ASN A 114 -35.30 12.72 -1.07
C ASN A 114 -34.32 13.88 -1.30
N ALA A 115 -34.82 15.12 -1.18
CA ALA A 115 -34.07 16.35 -1.39
C ALA A 115 -32.82 16.45 -0.51
N ASP A 116 -32.88 15.99 0.74
CA ASP A 116 -31.75 16.03 1.68
C ASP A 116 -30.61 15.09 1.24
N ILE A 117 -30.96 13.96 0.62
CA ILE A 117 -30.00 12.99 0.10
C ILE A 117 -29.38 13.52 -1.21
N ALA A 118 -30.17 14.17 -2.06
CA ALA A 118 -29.68 14.82 -3.27
C ALA A 118 -28.71 15.98 -2.94
N GLU A 119 -29.01 16.78 -1.92
CA GLU A 119 -28.14 17.85 -1.43
C GLU A 119 -26.84 17.28 -0.81
N ALA A 120 -26.94 16.22 -0.01
CA ALA A 120 -25.77 15.55 0.57
C ALA A 120 -24.86 14.90 -0.49
N LEU A 121 -25.41 14.41 -1.61
CA LEU A 121 -24.65 13.90 -2.75
C LEU A 121 -23.94 15.04 -3.50
N SER A 122 -24.68 16.11 -3.81
CA SER A 122 -24.18 17.31 -4.48
C SER A 122 -23.02 17.97 -3.74
N ASN A 123 -23.13 18.11 -2.41
CA ASN A 123 -22.10 18.77 -1.59
C ASN A 123 -20.84 17.91 -1.38
N ASN A 124 -20.92 16.58 -1.52
CA ASN A 124 -19.78 15.67 -1.36
C ASN A 124 -19.02 15.37 -2.67
N GLY A 125 -19.28 16.11 -3.75
CA GLY A 125 -18.60 15.96 -5.03
C GLY A 125 -19.08 14.77 -5.87
N ALA A 126 -20.19 14.13 -5.48
CA ALA A 126 -20.95 13.27 -6.38
C ALA A 126 -21.91 14.19 -7.14
N GLY A 127 -21.45 14.68 -8.30
CA GLY A 127 -22.28 15.51 -9.17
C GLY A 127 -23.64 14.87 -9.43
N SER A 128 -24.60 15.68 -9.84
CA SER A 128 -25.97 15.30 -10.21
C SER A 128 -26.07 14.22 -11.31
N SER A 129 -24.95 13.78 -11.86
CA SER A 129 -24.79 12.51 -12.58
C SER A 129 -24.02 11.53 -11.70
N PHE A 130 -24.58 10.33 -11.48
CA PHE A 130 -23.84 9.17 -10.98
C PHE A 130 -22.80 8.69 -12.01
N GLU A 131 -21.92 9.58 -12.45
CA GLU A 131 -20.68 9.25 -13.12
C GLU A 131 -19.76 8.65 -12.07
N ILE A 132 -19.43 7.37 -12.27
CA ILE A 132 -18.30 6.75 -11.60
C ILE A 132 -17.09 7.55 -12.08
N VAL A 133 -16.69 8.60 -11.37
CA VAL A 133 -15.40 9.24 -11.62
C VAL A 133 -14.38 8.16 -11.22
N PRO A 134 -13.71 7.50 -12.19
CA PRO A 134 -12.66 6.57 -11.83
C PRO A 134 -11.67 7.38 -11.01
N CYS A 135 -11.33 6.91 -9.81
CA CYS A 135 -10.33 7.60 -9.00
C CYS A 135 -9.06 7.67 -9.87
N LYS A 136 -8.74 8.87 -10.40
CA LYS A 136 -7.65 9.03 -11.35
C LYS A 136 -6.37 8.71 -10.58
N THR A 137 -5.85 7.51 -10.80
CA THR A 137 -4.67 7.02 -10.11
C THR A 137 -3.47 7.73 -10.68
N ASN A 138 -3.13 8.88 -10.13
CA ASN A 138 -1.79 9.40 -10.35
C ASN A 138 -0.82 8.36 -9.77
N ASP A 139 0.15 7.98 -10.60
CA ASP A 139 1.31 7.26 -10.11
C ASP A 139 1.90 8.10 -8.98
N LEU A 140 1.97 7.47 -7.81
CA LEU A 140 2.41 8.13 -6.59
C LEU A 140 3.91 8.40 -6.73
N SER A 141 4.23 9.56 -7.28
CA SER A 141 5.58 10.09 -7.45
C SER A 141 6.03 10.75 -6.15
N PHE A 142 7.34 10.77 -5.94
CA PHE A 142 7.98 11.41 -4.78
C PHE A 142 7.56 12.87 -4.60
N ILE A 143 7.27 13.56 -5.70
CA ILE A 143 6.83 14.95 -5.75
C ILE A 143 5.52 15.17 -4.98
N ASN A 144 4.66 14.15 -4.89
CA ASN A 144 3.37 14.26 -4.20
C ASN A 144 3.51 14.37 -2.66
N ILE A 145 4.67 14.03 -2.08
CA ILE A 145 4.92 14.22 -0.64
C ILE A 145 4.99 15.72 -0.29
N PHE A 146 5.55 16.53 -1.18
CA PHE A 146 5.70 17.97 -0.97
C PHE A 146 4.37 18.73 -1.07
N LYS A 147 3.31 18.10 -1.60
CA LYS A 147 1.98 18.70 -1.74
C LYS A 147 1.08 18.59 -0.49
N LYS A 148 1.55 18.02 0.63
CA LYS A 148 0.83 17.98 1.93
C LYS A 148 -0.63 17.48 1.86
N GLU A 149 -0.94 16.54 0.96
CA GLU A 149 -2.29 15.95 0.92
C GLU A 149 -2.49 14.92 2.04
N LYS A 150 -3.67 14.90 2.67
CA LYS A 150 -4.04 14.00 3.80
C LYS A 150 -3.88 12.50 3.52
N HIS A 151 -3.55 12.10 2.29
CA HIS A 151 -3.13 10.74 1.90
C HIS A 151 -1.64 10.43 2.20
N CYS A 152 -0.97 11.32 2.94
CA CYS A 152 0.46 11.26 3.21
C CYS A 152 0.97 9.93 3.80
N THR A 153 0.24 9.23 4.67
CA THR A 153 0.82 8.08 5.40
C THR A 153 1.20 6.91 4.51
N ALA A 154 0.32 6.49 3.59
CA ALA A 154 0.61 5.38 2.67
C ALA A 154 1.68 5.75 1.63
N LEU A 155 1.69 7.01 1.20
CA LEU A 155 2.71 7.55 0.30
C LEU A 155 4.08 7.60 0.98
N TYR A 156 4.14 8.08 2.23
CA TYR A 156 5.35 8.12 3.03
C TYR A 156 5.93 6.72 3.25
N ILE A 157 5.09 5.74 3.62
CA ILE A 157 5.53 4.35 3.82
C ILE A 157 6.16 3.80 2.54
N LYS A 158 5.48 3.93 1.39
CA LYS A 158 6.01 3.46 0.10
C LYS A 158 7.36 4.11 -0.22
N VAL A 159 7.44 5.43 -0.10
CA VAL A 159 8.65 6.18 -0.45
C VAL A 159 9.79 5.85 0.48
N LEU A 160 9.53 5.71 1.78
CA LEU A 160 10.56 5.35 2.75
C LEU A 160 11.12 3.94 2.47
N ILE A 161 10.27 2.95 2.19
CA ILE A 161 10.70 1.60 1.79
C ILE A 161 11.54 1.67 0.50
N GLN A 162 11.11 2.48 -0.47
CA GLN A 162 11.84 2.63 -1.74
C GLN A 162 13.22 3.25 -1.53
N VAL A 163 13.31 4.36 -0.80
CA VAL A 163 14.60 5.03 -0.52
C VAL A 163 15.55 4.10 0.23
N LEU A 164 15.06 3.36 1.23
CA LEU A 164 15.91 2.40 1.96
C LEU A 164 16.38 1.25 1.07
N GLY A 165 15.52 0.74 0.18
CA GLY A 165 15.93 -0.25 -0.83
C GLY A 165 16.98 0.28 -1.80
N ASP A 166 16.77 1.49 -2.34
CA ASP A 166 17.69 2.14 -3.29
C ASP A 166 19.05 2.42 -2.64
N VAL A 167 19.08 2.86 -1.38
CA VAL A 167 20.33 3.03 -0.62
C VAL A 167 21.02 1.69 -0.41
N ALA A 168 20.27 0.63 -0.04
CA ALA A 168 20.86 -0.68 0.21
C ALA A 168 21.56 -1.26 -1.04
N ILE A 169 20.97 -1.13 -2.23
CA ILE A 169 21.60 -1.62 -3.46
C ILE A 169 22.83 -0.80 -3.84
N ILE A 170 22.79 0.54 -3.71
CA ILE A 170 23.96 1.40 -3.99
C ILE A 170 25.13 1.01 -3.10
N VAL A 171 24.89 0.87 -1.79
CA VAL A 171 25.94 0.49 -0.84
C VAL A 171 26.45 -0.94 -1.10
N SER A 172 25.57 -1.88 -1.43
CA SER A 172 25.94 -3.25 -1.81
C SER A 172 26.86 -3.29 -3.03
N VAL A 173 26.57 -2.50 -4.07
CA VAL A 173 27.40 -2.40 -5.27
C VAL A 173 28.77 -1.80 -4.96
N ILE A 174 28.84 -0.73 -4.17
CA ILE A 174 30.11 -0.12 -3.75
C ILE A 174 30.96 -1.14 -2.99
N ALA A 175 30.37 -1.88 -2.04
CA ALA A 175 31.08 -2.91 -1.29
C ALA A 175 31.61 -4.05 -2.19
N LEU A 176 30.86 -4.45 -3.23
CA LEU A 176 31.33 -5.45 -4.19
C LEU A 176 32.50 -4.94 -5.05
N ILE A 177 32.49 -3.67 -5.43
CA ILE A 177 33.60 -3.05 -6.16
C ILE A 177 34.86 -3.04 -5.29
N GLU A 178 34.73 -2.66 -4.01
CA GLU A 178 35.86 -2.69 -3.06
C GLU A 178 36.43 -4.09 -2.87
N ILE A 179 35.58 -5.12 -2.76
CA ILE A 179 36.03 -6.52 -2.71
C ILE A 179 36.85 -6.86 -3.95
N LEU A 180 36.37 -6.51 -5.14
CA LEU A 180 37.04 -6.82 -6.39
C LEU A 180 38.43 -6.16 -6.46
N ILE A 181 38.54 -4.90 -6.02
CA ILE A 181 39.82 -4.18 -5.92
C ILE A 181 40.77 -4.86 -4.93
N LEU A 182 40.28 -5.31 -3.78
CA LEU A 182 41.10 -5.94 -2.75
C LEU A 182 41.57 -7.37 -3.11
N THR A 183 40.89 -8.02 -4.07
CA THR A 183 41.23 -9.38 -4.52
C THR A 183 42.11 -9.44 -5.77
N CYS A 184 42.29 -8.33 -6.49
CA CYS A 184 43.13 -8.22 -7.69
C CYS A 184 44.53 -7.70 -7.35
#